data_AF-A0A7Z9KXY1-F1
#
_entry.id   AF-A0A7Z9KXY1-F1
#
_cell.length_a   1.000
_cell.length_b   1.000
_cell.length_c   1.000
_cell.angle_alpha   90.00
_cell.angle_beta   90.00
_cell.angle_gamma   90.00
#
_symmetry.space_group_name_H-M   'P 1'
#
loop_
_entity.id
_entity.type
_entity.pdbx_description
1 polymer ?
#
loop_
_entity_poly.entity_id
_entity_poly.type
_entity_poly.pdbx_seq_one_letter_code
_entity_poly.pdbx_strand_id
1 'polypeptide(L)'
;MTKRAPKKKTISGLLESQHELFEAGEPGCNDTDIAELESAIGQELPADIVEILQLSDGCVLHVGHEVLYLATCAQIRTWHADGVVDELEVFPFAHNGSDTLLLFDEGGAWGGENGSVYRLQIGRRVLLGYPIQDAIYLAGSIYQFLEYLIAGEDLL
;
A
#
# COMPACT_ATOMS: atom_id res chain seq x y z
N MET A 1 33.45 22.35 -6.78
CA MET A 1 32.00 22.16 -7.00
C MET A 1 31.65 20.71 -6.70
N THR A 2 31.22 20.42 -5.47
CA THR A 2 30.74 19.10 -5.08
C THR A 2 29.37 18.88 -5.73
N LYS A 3 29.28 17.94 -6.67
CA LYS A 3 28.00 17.47 -7.21
C LYS A 3 27.21 16.90 -6.04
N ARG A 4 26.08 17.53 -5.67
CA ARG A 4 25.14 16.93 -4.72
C ARG A 4 24.65 15.63 -5.33
N ALA A 5 24.76 14.54 -4.59
CA ALA A 5 24.13 13.28 -4.96
C ALA A 5 22.62 13.52 -5.14
N PRO A 6 21.97 12.88 -6.14
CA PRO A 6 20.52 12.97 -6.27
C PRO A 6 19.87 12.48 -4.97
N LYS A 7 18.91 13.24 -4.44
CA LYS A 7 18.12 12.80 -3.29
C LYS A 7 17.43 11.47 -3.66
N LYS A 8 17.50 10.47 -2.78
CA LYS A 8 16.73 9.23 -2.93
C LYS A 8 15.24 9.63 -3.06
N LYS A 9 14.56 9.10 -4.06
CA LYS A 9 13.11 9.22 -4.19
C LYS A 9 12.47 8.40 -3.07
N THR A 10 11.58 8.99 -2.28
CA THR A 10 10.91 8.35 -1.14
C THR A 10 9.41 8.53 -1.25
N ILE A 11 8.63 7.58 -0.72
CA ILE A 11 7.16 7.63 -0.76
C ILE A 11 6.67 8.84 0.04
N SER A 12 7.23 9.03 1.25
CA SER A 12 7.05 10.20 2.11
C SER A 12 7.22 11.51 1.35
N GLY A 13 8.37 11.69 0.69
CA GLY A 13 8.67 12.91 -0.05
C GLY A 13 7.78 13.13 -1.27
N LEU A 14 7.24 12.07 -1.87
CA LEU A 14 6.26 12.16 -2.93
C LEU A 14 4.91 12.62 -2.38
N LEU A 15 4.37 11.93 -1.37
CA LEU A 15 3.06 12.22 -0.78
C LEU A 15 3.00 13.61 -0.12
N GLU A 16 4.03 13.96 0.66
CA GLU A 16 4.15 15.29 1.28
C GLU A 16 4.21 16.41 0.24
N SER A 17 4.68 16.13 -0.98
CA SER A 17 4.73 17.15 -2.04
C SER A 17 3.36 17.41 -2.69
N GLN A 18 2.35 16.58 -2.42
CA GLN A 18 1.03 16.61 -3.06
C GLN A 18 -0.09 16.99 -2.06
N HIS A 19 0.04 18.13 -1.38
CA HIS A 19 -0.93 18.60 -0.37
C HIS A 19 -2.39 18.74 -0.88
N GLU A 20 -2.62 18.81 -2.19
CA GLU A 20 -3.97 18.88 -2.77
C GLU A 20 -4.62 17.50 -2.96
N LEU A 21 -3.81 16.45 -3.03
CA LEU A 21 -4.27 15.07 -3.27
C LEU A 21 -4.18 14.21 -2.01
N PHE A 22 -3.30 14.57 -1.07
CA PHE A 22 -3.00 13.82 0.13
C PHE A 22 -3.59 14.50 1.37
N GLU A 23 -4.52 13.80 2.02
CA GLU A 23 -5.04 14.14 3.34
C GLU A 23 -4.50 13.13 4.36
N ALA A 24 -3.59 13.60 5.24
CA ALA A 24 -3.07 12.78 6.33
C ALA A 24 -4.19 12.37 7.30
N GLY A 25 -4.12 11.14 7.79
CA GLY A 25 -5.02 10.60 8.80
C GLY A 25 -4.49 10.89 10.21
N GLU A 26 -4.25 9.84 10.98
CA GLU A 26 -3.68 9.93 12.32
C GLU A 26 -2.15 10.11 12.27
N PRO A 27 -1.52 10.62 13.35
CA PRO A 27 -0.07 10.70 13.43
C PRO A 27 0.60 9.38 13.06
N GLY A 28 1.67 9.45 12.27
CA GLY A 28 2.37 8.25 11.80
C GLY A 28 2.83 7.33 12.94
N CYS A 29 2.73 6.02 12.70
CA CYS A 29 3.15 4.95 13.61
C CYS A 29 4.67 5.10 13.86
N ASN A 30 5.10 5.18 15.12
CA ASN A 30 6.52 5.22 15.49
C ASN A 30 7.13 3.80 15.50
N ASP A 31 8.45 3.69 15.67
CA ASP A 31 9.15 2.38 15.66
C ASP A 31 8.57 1.35 16.67
N THR A 32 8.02 1.82 17.79
CA THR A 32 7.36 0.95 18.78
C THR A 32 6.04 0.42 18.23
N ASP A 33 5.23 1.27 17.61
CA ASP A 33 3.94 0.90 17.03
C ASP A 33 4.14 -0.12 15.89
N ILE A 34 5.19 0.08 15.07
CA ILE A 34 5.59 -0.83 14.00
C ILE A 34 6.02 -2.19 14.58
N ALA A 35 6.90 -2.20 15.58
CA ALA A 35 7.35 -3.44 16.20
C ALA A 35 6.20 -4.22 16.88
N GLU A 36 5.22 -3.52 17.47
CA GLU A 36 4.03 -4.13 18.04
C GLU A 36 3.07 -4.68 16.97
N LEU A 37 3.04 -4.08 15.78
CA LEU A 37 2.29 -4.57 14.65
C LEU A 37 2.93 -5.84 14.09
N GLU A 38 4.23 -5.80 13.79
CA GLU A 38 5.04 -6.93 13.31
C GLU A 38 4.96 -8.13 14.26
N SER A 39 5.08 -7.89 15.56
CA SER A 39 4.93 -8.92 16.60
C SER A 39 3.54 -9.57 16.58
N ALA A 40 2.48 -8.79 16.32
CA ALA A 40 1.12 -9.32 16.28
C ALA A 40 0.78 -10.08 15.00
N ILE A 41 1.39 -9.71 13.87
CA ILE A 41 1.24 -10.45 12.60
C ILE A 41 2.26 -11.59 12.48
N GLY A 42 3.27 -11.67 13.36
CA GLY A 42 4.28 -12.72 13.35
C GLY A 42 5.30 -12.63 12.20
N GLN A 43 5.42 -11.47 11.55
CA GLN A 43 6.34 -11.22 10.44
C GLN A 43 6.76 -9.76 10.39
N GLU A 44 7.90 -9.48 9.73
CA GLU A 44 8.34 -8.11 9.43
C GLU A 44 7.42 -7.48 8.37
N LEU A 45 7.19 -6.17 8.48
CA LEU A 45 6.46 -5.42 7.47
C LEU A 45 7.40 -5.02 6.33
N PRO A 46 6.92 -5.00 5.08
CA PRO A 46 7.73 -4.50 3.99
C PRO A 46 8.12 -3.03 4.20
N ALA A 47 9.33 -2.65 3.81
CA ALA A 47 9.89 -1.33 4.12
C ALA A 47 9.04 -0.15 3.57
N ASP A 48 8.43 -0.33 2.39
CA ASP A 48 7.53 0.68 1.80
C ASP A 48 6.23 0.85 2.61
N ILE A 49 5.74 -0.23 3.22
CA ILE A 49 4.56 -0.20 4.12
C ILE A 49 4.92 0.52 5.42
N VAL A 50 6.09 0.23 5.98
CA VAL A 50 6.61 0.94 7.15
C VAL A 50 6.74 2.43 6.86
N GLU A 51 7.29 2.81 5.70
CA GLU A 51 7.42 4.22 5.32
C GLU A 51 6.05 4.94 5.26
N ILE A 52 5.03 4.28 4.70
CA ILE A 52 3.67 4.83 4.65
C ILE A 52 3.08 5.02 6.04
N LEU A 53 3.15 3.97 6.89
CA LEU A 53 2.60 4.03 8.25
C LEU A 53 3.33 5.04 9.12
N GLN A 54 4.65 5.20 8.95
CA GLN A 54 5.44 6.22 9.65
C GLN A 54 5.15 7.64 9.16
N LEU A 55 4.72 7.81 7.91
CA LEU A 55 4.24 9.09 7.41
C LEU A 55 2.90 9.45 8.04
N SER A 56 1.95 8.51 8.05
CA SER A 56 0.57 8.72 8.49
C SER A 56 -0.08 7.38 8.80
N ASP A 57 -0.70 7.23 9.97
CA ASP A 57 -1.46 6.01 10.31
C ASP A 57 -2.81 6.07 9.60
N GLY A 58 -2.81 5.57 8.37
CA GLY A 58 -3.85 5.80 7.38
C GLY A 58 -3.78 7.19 6.76
N CYS A 59 -4.17 7.30 5.50
CA CYS A 59 -4.37 8.57 4.82
C CYS A 59 -5.33 8.41 3.65
N VAL A 60 -5.80 9.53 3.13
CA VAL A 60 -6.69 9.58 1.98
C VAL A 60 -5.95 10.20 0.80
N LEU A 61 -5.99 9.51 -0.33
CA LEU A 61 -5.53 9.98 -1.62
C LEU A 61 -6.73 10.22 -2.52
N HIS A 62 -6.90 11.47 -2.93
CA HIS A 62 -7.90 11.88 -3.91
C HIS A 62 -7.29 11.77 -5.31
N VAL A 63 -7.81 10.87 -6.15
CA VAL A 63 -7.30 10.65 -7.51
C VAL A 63 -8.45 10.76 -8.50
N GLY A 64 -8.54 11.90 -9.18
CA GLY A 64 -9.66 12.18 -10.09
C GLY A 64 -11.00 12.15 -9.35
N HIS A 65 -11.84 11.15 -9.66
CA HIS A 65 -13.13 10.91 -8.98
C HIS A 65 -13.08 9.80 -7.93
N GLU A 66 -11.94 9.11 -7.80
CA GLU A 66 -11.74 8.01 -6.89
C GLU A 66 -11.09 8.48 -5.58
N VAL A 67 -11.34 7.72 -4.51
CA VAL A 67 -10.75 7.93 -3.20
C VAL A 67 -10.05 6.65 -2.78
N LEU A 68 -8.75 6.74 -2.54
CA LEU A 68 -7.95 5.63 -2.04
C LEU A 68 -7.58 5.88 -0.58
N TYR A 69 -7.85 4.91 0.27
CA TYR A 69 -7.50 4.91 1.68
C TYR A 69 -6.25 4.04 1.85
N LEU A 70 -5.11 4.64 2.23
CA LEU A 70 -3.96 3.85 2.66
C LEU A 70 -4.27 3.23 4.02
N ALA A 71 -3.78 2.01 4.23
CA ALA A 71 -4.12 1.22 5.40
C ALA A 71 -3.58 1.84 6.69
N THR A 72 -4.34 1.68 7.77
CA THR A 72 -3.88 1.95 9.13
C THR A 72 -3.21 0.71 9.73
N CYS A 73 -2.41 0.92 10.77
CA CYS A 73 -1.89 -0.11 11.66
C CYS A 73 -3.05 -1.01 12.17
N ALA A 74 -4.23 -0.45 12.48
CA ALA A 74 -5.41 -1.22 12.87
C ALA A 74 -6.01 -2.05 11.72
N GLN A 75 -6.10 -1.49 10.52
CA GLN A 75 -6.65 -2.17 9.35
C GLN A 75 -5.79 -3.37 8.93
N ILE A 76 -4.46 -3.24 9.01
CA ILE A 76 -3.52 -4.34 8.76
C ILE A 76 -3.75 -5.48 9.76
N ARG A 77 -3.95 -5.17 11.05
CA ARG A 77 -4.29 -6.19 12.06
C ARG A 77 -5.59 -6.91 11.74
N THR A 78 -6.60 -6.18 11.28
CA THR A 78 -7.88 -6.77 10.87
C THR A 78 -7.70 -7.71 9.68
N TRP A 79 -7.02 -7.27 8.63
CA TRP A 79 -6.75 -8.13 7.46
C TRP A 79 -5.96 -9.39 7.82
N HIS A 80 -4.97 -9.27 8.70
CA HIS A 80 -4.26 -10.44 9.21
C HIS A 80 -5.17 -11.37 10.03
N ALA A 81 -5.97 -10.83 10.96
CA ALA A 81 -6.89 -11.62 11.76
C ALA A 81 -7.98 -12.33 10.93
N ASP A 82 -8.36 -11.74 9.79
CA ASP A 82 -9.30 -12.31 8.82
C ASP A 82 -8.63 -13.31 7.85
N GLY A 83 -7.32 -13.54 7.97
CA GLY A 83 -6.54 -14.47 7.14
C GLY A 83 -6.16 -13.93 5.76
N VAL A 84 -6.45 -12.67 5.45
CA VAL A 84 -6.22 -12.07 4.13
C VAL A 84 -4.74 -12.09 3.76
N VAL A 85 -3.86 -11.72 4.69
CA VAL A 85 -2.41 -11.68 4.44
C VAL A 85 -1.85 -13.08 4.19
N ASP A 86 -2.33 -14.07 4.96
CA ASP A 86 -1.90 -15.46 4.83
C ASP A 86 -2.41 -16.11 3.55
N GLU A 87 -3.64 -15.80 3.13
CA GLU A 87 -4.26 -16.36 1.93
C GLU A 87 -3.71 -15.76 0.63
N LEU A 88 -3.37 -14.47 0.64
CA LEU A 88 -2.89 -13.77 -0.56
C LEU A 88 -1.40 -13.97 -0.80
N GLU A 89 -0.62 -14.29 0.24
CA GLU A 89 0.86 -14.32 0.22
C GLU A 89 1.49 -12.98 -0.23
N VAL A 90 0.69 -11.89 -0.23
CA VAL A 90 1.08 -10.52 -0.56
C VAL A 90 0.39 -9.55 0.40
N PHE A 91 0.95 -8.35 0.55
CA PHE A 91 0.52 -7.41 1.58
C PHE A 91 -0.54 -6.43 1.07
N PRO A 92 -1.78 -6.44 1.60
CA PRO A 92 -2.71 -5.36 1.34
C PRO A 92 -2.24 -4.06 2.01
N PHE A 93 -2.29 -2.95 1.27
CA PHE A 93 -1.80 -1.65 1.77
C PHE A 93 -2.74 -0.48 1.51
N ALA A 94 -3.75 -0.65 0.66
CA ALA A 94 -4.76 0.37 0.43
C ALA A 94 -6.08 -0.22 -0.05
N HIS A 95 -7.15 0.57 0.01
CA HIS A 95 -8.47 0.20 -0.51
C HIS A 95 -9.26 1.43 -0.98
N ASN A 96 -10.28 1.25 -1.81
CA ASN A 96 -11.19 2.35 -2.19
C ASN A 96 -12.48 2.44 -1.34
N GLY A 97 -12.59 1.59 -0.31
CA GLY A 97 -13.71 1.61 0.65
C GLY A 97 -15.00 0.96 0.16
N SER A 98 -15.04 0.47 -1.08
CA SER A 98 -16.20 -0.22 -1.65
C SER A 98 -15.92 -1.70 -1.91
N ASP A 99 -14.98 -2.00 -2.79
CA ASP A 99 -14.72 -3.37 -3.26
C ASP A 99 -13.30 -3.61 -3.76
N THR A 100 -12.38 -2.64 -3.67
CA THR A 100 -11.03 -2.79 -4.24
C THR A 100 -9.97 -2.79 -3.14
N LEU A 101 -9.08 -3.78 -3.18
CA LEU A 101 -7.79 -3.78 -2.47
C LEU A 101 -6.64 -3.50 -3.41
N LEU A 102 -5.67 -2.75 -2.92
CA LEU A 102 -4.33 -2.70 -3.49
C LEU A 102 -3.38 -3.56 -2.67
N LEU A 103 -2.60 -4.36 -3.39
CA LEU A 103 -1.74 -5.39 -2.86
C LEU A 103 -0.30 -5.13 -3.28
N PHE A 104 0.64 -5.36 -2.37
CA PHE A 104 2.06 -5.21 -2.54
C PHE A 104 2.74 -6.57 -2.47
N ASP A 105 3.31 -7.00 -3.59
CA ASP A 105 4.02 -8.26 -3.74
C ASP A 105 5.52 -8.04 -3.60
N GLU A 106 6.01 -8.03 -2.35
CA GLU A 106 7.44 -7.85 -2.05
C GLU A 106 8.32 -8.94 -2.70
N GLY A 107 7.81 -10.17 -2.75
CA GLY A 107 8.57 -11.36 -3.14
C GLY A 107 8.44 -11.77 -4.60
N GLY A 108 7.54 -11.15 -5.37
CA GLY A 108 7.23 -11.58 -6.74
C GLY A 108 6.40 -12.88 -6.79
N ALA A 109 5.66 -13.21 -5.74
CA ALA A 109 4.84 -14.42 -5.63
C ALA A 109 3.81 -14.52 -6.75
N TRP A 110 3.34 -13.38 -7.27
CA TRP A 110 2.29 -13.29 -8.27
C TRP A 110 2.85 -13.19 -9.71
N GLY A 111 4.15 -13.40 -9.89
CA GLY A 111 4.82 -13.49 -11.19
C GLY A 111 5.28 -12.17 -11.80
N GLY A 112 5.04 -11.05 -11.11
CA GLY A 112 5.63 -9.74 -11.42
C GLY A 112 7.05 -9.57 -10.85
N GLU A 113 7.59 -8.36 -10.98
CA GLU A 113 8.85 -7.98 -10.33
C GLU A 113 8.65 -7.84 -8.82
N ASN A 114 9.72 -8.04 -8.04
CA ASN A 114 9.69 -7.80 -6.59
C ASN A 114 9.29 -6.35 -6.30
N GLY A 115 8.28 -6.18 -5.45
CA GLY A 115 7.68 -4.89 -5.12
C GLY A 115 6.48 -4.50 -6.00
N SER A 116 5.99 -5.40 -6.85
CA SER A 116 4.87 -5.09 -7.74
C SER A 116 3.58 -4.76 -6.97
N VAL A 117 2.80 -3.84 -7.54
CA VAL A 117 1.49 -3.43 -7.02
C VAL A 117 0.39 -3.99 -7.90
N TYR A 118 -0.62 -4.57 -7.28
CA TYR A 118 -1.79 -5.14 -7.94
C TYR A 118 -3.08 -4.57 -7.38
N ARG A 119 -4.11 -4.51 -8.22
CA ARG A 119 -5.49 -4.25 -7.84
C ARG A 119 -6.26 -5.56 -7.80
N LEU A 120 -6.98 -5.82 -6.71
CA LEU A 120 -7.89 -6.95 -6.58
C LEU A 120 -9.30 -6.44 -6.27
N GLN A 121 -10.29 -6.83 -7.09
CA GLN A 121 -11.70 -6.57 -6.79
C GLN A 121 -12.24 -7.66 -5.85
N ILE A 122 -12.49 -7.30 -4.60
CA ILE A 122 -13.20 -8.14 -3.64
C ILE A 122 -14.70 -8.08 -3.95
N GLY A 123 -15.19 -9.03 -4.74
CA GLY A 123 -16.60 -9.35 -4.73
C GLY A 123 -17.04 -9.82 -3.33
N ARG A 124 -18.34 -9.67 -2.99
CA ARG A 124 -18.97 -10.00 -1.69
C ARG A 124 -18.76 -11.43 -1.14
N ARG A 125 -17.92 -12.29 -1.75
CA ARG A 125 -17.78 -13.70 -1.41
C ARG A 125 -16.50 -14.44 -1.85
N VAL A 126 -15.40 -13.78 -2.18
CA VAL A 126 -14.21 -14.48 -2.73
C VAL A 126 -12.99 -14.26 -1.83
N LEU A 127 -12.92 -15.04 -0.76
CA LEU A 127 -11.68 -15.42 -0.06
C LEU A 127 -11.59 -16.96 -0.03
N LEU A 128 -11.91 -17.61 -1.15
CA LEU A 128 -11.76 -19.06 -1.33
C LEU A 128 -11.43 -19.35 -2.79
N GLY A 129 -10.16 -19.55 -3.11
CA GLY A 129 -9.76 -20.29 -4.31
C GLY A 129 -8.54 -19.76 -5.04
N TYR A 130 -8.63 -18.61 -5.72
CA TYR A 130 -7.59 -18.16 -6.67
C TYR A 130 -7.56 -16.63 -6.86
N PRO A 131 -7.22 -15.82 -5.84
CA PRO A 131 -7.19 -14.36 -5.92
C PRO A 131 -6.21 -13.80 -6.97
N ILE A 132 -5.16 -14.54 -7.33
CA ILE A 132 -4.17 -14.11 -8.34
C ILE A 132 -4.77 -13.89 -9.74
N GLN A 133 -5.75 -14.70 -10.17
CA GLN A 133 -6.23 -14.63 -11.56
C GLN A 133 -7.05 -13.38 -11.84
N ASP A 134 -7.68 -12.82 -10.81
CA ASP A 134 -8.50 -11.61 -10.90
C ASP A 134 -7.71 -10.35 -10.53
N ALA A 135 -6.44 -10.51 -10.13
CA ALA A 135 -5.56 -9.41 -9.82
C ALA A 135 -5.04 -8.73 -11.10
N ILE A 136 -5.12 -7.40 -11.12
CA ILE A 136 -4.64 -6.58 -12.24
C ILE A 136 -3.34 -5.91 -11.81
N TYR A 137 -2.26 -6.19 -12.51
CA TYR A 137 -0.98 -5.51 -12.31
C TYR A 137 -1.11 -4.01 -12.60
N LEU A 138 -0.55 -3.18 -11.72
CA LEU A 138 -0.60 -1.71 -11.82
C LEU A 138 0.79 -1.09 -12.00
N ALA A 139 1.78 -1.50 -11.20
CA ALA A 139 3.12 -0.91 -11.22
C ALA A 139 4.17 -1.86 -10.62
N GLY A 140 5.46 -1.57 -10.85
CA GLY A 140 6.57 -2.35 -10.29
C GLY A 140 7.02 -1.91 -8.89
N SER A 141 6.42 -0.85 -8.33
CA SER A 141 6.66 -0.38 -6.97
C SER A 141 5.51 0.49 -6.49
N ILE A 142 5.34 0.63 -5.17
CA ILE A 142 4.38 1.58 -4.59
C ILE A 142 4.72 3.02 -5.02
N TYR A 143 6.01 3.37 -5.04
CA TYR A 143 6.44 4.70 -5.48
C TYR A 143 6.00 4.99 -6.93
N GLN A 144 6.23 4.05 -7.86
CA GLN A 144 5.82 4.21 -9.26
C GLN A 144 4.30 4.26 -9.40
N PHE A 145 3.58 3.42 -8.65
CA PHE A 145 2.12 3.46 -8.62
C PHE A 145 1.60 4.84 -8.21
N LEU A 146 2.14 5.40 -7.13
CA LEU A 146 1.80 6.75 -6.68
C LEU A 146 2.15 7.82 -7.71
N GLU A 147 3.30 7.71 -8.40
CA GLU A 147 3.66 8.62 -9.50
C GLU A 147 2.60 8.60 -10.62
N TYR A 148 2.09 7.42 -11.00
CA TYR A 148 1.03 7.30 -12.00
C TYR A 148 -0.30 7.93 -11.56
N LEU A 149 -0.71 7.68 -10.30
CA LEU A 149 -1.93 8.29 -9.75
C LEU A 149 -1.83 9.82 -9.74
N ILE A 150 -0.70 10.37 -9.31
CA ILE A 150 -0.45 11.82 -9.26
C ILE A 150 -0.42 12.42 -10.68
N ALA A 151 0.06 11.66 -11.67
CA ALA A 151 0.02 12.05 -13.08
C ALA A 151 -1.40 12.00 -13.69
N GLY A 152 -2.39 11.47 -12.97
CA GLY A 152 -3.77 11.35 -13.41
C GLY A 152 -4.02 10.16 -14.33
N GLU A 153 -3.19 9.11 -14.25
CA GLU A 153 -3.44 7.86 -14.97
C GLU A 153 -4.63 7.11 -14.36
N ASP A 154 -5.50 6.59 -15.23
CA ASP A 154 -6.69 5.83 -14.85
C ASP A 154 -6.32 4.37 -14.55
N LEU A 155 -5.93 4.12 -13.30
CA LEU A 155 -5.47 2.81 -12.80
C LEU A 155 -6.48 2.12 -11.87
N LEU A 156 -7.51 2.84 -11.43
CA LEU A 156 -8.42 2.43 -10.36
C LEU A 156 -9.78 1.96 -10.84
#